data_AF-A0AA39CL74-F1
#
_entry.id   AF-A0AA39CL74-F1
#
_cell.length_a   1.000
_cell.length_b   1.000
_cell.length_c   1.000
_cell.angle_alpha   90.00
_cell.angle_beta   90.00
_cell.angle_gamma   90.00
#
_symmetry.space_group_name_H-M   'P 1'
#
loop_
_entity.id
_entity.type
_entity.pdbx_description
1 polymer ?
#
loop_
_entity_poly.entity_id
_entity_poly.type
_entity_poly.pdbx_seq_one_letter_code
_entity_poly.pdbx_strand_id
1 'polypeptide(L)'
;MATWIDEVNASKEKPVAFTSKKELATYLELDSIEEFDNWRKSSLFKKYYGIHWKNAIKPLQDAAEATGQRRKRQVGLSTVERWIDDGEKAGRCTYSIPNVGTKAYTVIDWHAWVVLKIRTLNKASADGLFFKSKLSDHQLNCRIWSILKLTDREQATRTVNPLISDTDPSEVSDNGCDTDSEGAPDSVDLFFDSLNAIADDTKTASRAKTDSDSESSSDESSL
;
A
#
# COMPACT_ATOMS: atom_id res chain seq x y z
N MET A 1 -18.99 23.43 25.87
CA MET A 1 -19.50 22.16 26.43
C MET A 1 -20.01 21.28 25.29
N ALA A 2 -19.11 20.60 24.58
CA ALA A 2 -19.44 19.78 23.40
C ALA A 2 -18.46 18.59 23.29
N THR A 3 -18.32 17.79 24.35
CA THR A 3 -17.14 16.88 24.46
C THR A 3 -17.45 15.43 24.80
N TRP A 4 -18.70 15.02 25.08
CA TRP A 4 -18.99 13.62 25.44
C TRP A 4 -19.88 12.86 24.45
N ILE A 5 -20.80 13.55 23.76
CA ILE A 5 -21.73 12.89 22.82
C ILE A 5 -21.05 12.56 21.49
N ASP A 6 -20.12 13.40 21.03
CA ASP A 6 -19.41 13.21 19.76
C ASP A 6 -18.42 12.03 19.83
N GLU A 7 -17.80 11.79 20.98
CA GLU A 7 -16.82 10.71 21.18
C GLU A 7 -17.48 9.32 21.12
N VAL A 8 -18.67 9.17 21.69
CA VAL A 8 -19.44 7.89 21.70
C VAL A 8 -19.98 7.53 20.31
N ASN A 9 -20.19 8.53 19.44
CA ASN A 9 -20.60 8.29 18.06
C ASN A 9 -19.41 8.03 17.14
N ALA A 10 -18.25 8.64 17.41
CA ALA A 10 -17.04 8.44 16.62
C ALA A 10 -16.54 6.98 16.61
N SER A 11 -16.84 6.18 17.64
CA SER A 11 -16.47 4.75 17.70
C SER A 11 -17.46 3.82 16.98
N LYS A 12 -18.56 4.35 16.43
CA LYS A 12 -19.62 3.56 15.76
C LYS A 12 -19.61 3.71 14.24
N GLU A 13 -18.74 4.57 13.70
CA GLU A 13 -18.59 4.75 12.26
C GLU A 13 -18.20 3.41 11.62
N LYS A 14 -18.70 3.15 10.40
CA LYS A 14 -18.39 1.93 9.66
C LYS A 14 -17.81 2.30 8.32
N PRO A 15 -16.81 1.55 7.82
CA PRO A 15 -16.26 1.83 6.51
C PRO A 15 -17.33 1.60 5.43
N VAL A 16 -17.64 2.67 4.69
CA VAL A 16 -18.63 2.65 3.62
C VAL A 16 -17.96 2.12 2.34
N ALA A 17 -18.64 1.23 1.61
CA ALA A 17 -18.17 0.76 0.32
C ALA A 17 -18.77 1.61 -0.78
N PHE A 18 -17.93 2.35 -1.51
CA PHE A 18 -18.37 3.18 -2.62
C PHE A 18 -18.18 2.46 -3.96
N THR A 19 -19.03 2.79 -4.92
CA THR A 19 -18.90 2.30 -6.30
C THR A 19 -18.39 3.38 -7.25
N SER A 20 -18.64 4.64 -6.91
CA SER A 20 -18.27 5.81 -7.69
C SER A 20 -17.24 6.67 -6.96
N LYS A 21 -16.27 7.20 -7.70
CA LYS A 21 -15.33 8.21 -7.19
C LYS A 21 -16.05 9.47 -6.70
N LYS A 22 -17.16 9.84 -7.34
CA LYS A 22 -17.94 11.03 -6.97
C LYS A 22 -18.49 10.92 -5.54
N GLU A 23 -19.12 9.78 -5.24
CA GLU A 23 -19.66 9.52 -3.90
C GLU A 23 -18.57 9.50 -2.84
N LEU A 24 -17.41 8.89 -3.17
CA LEU A 24 -16.27 8.86 -2.27
C LEU A 24 -15.69 10.28 -2.05
N ALA A 25 -15.54 11.09 -3.10
CA ALA A 25 -15.07 12.47 -2.97
C ALA A 25 -16.00 13.30 -2.09
N THR A 26 -17.32 13.17 -2.26
CA THR A 26 -18.31 13.82 -1.38
C THR A 26 -18.19 13.34 0.07
N TYR A 27 -18.00 12.05 0.31
CA TYR A 27 -17.81 11.51 1.66
C TYR A 27 -16.49 11.96 2.32
N LEU A 28 -15.47 12.26 1.50
CA LEU A 28 -14.20 12.83 1.95
C LEU A 28 -14.23 14.35 2.09
N GLU A 29 -15.38 14.99 1.84
CA GLU A 29 -15.56 16.45 1.90
C GLU A 29 -14.62 17.20 0.93
N LEU A 30 -14.37 16.61 -0.24
CA LEU A 30 -13.59 17.22 -1.31
C LEU A 30 -14.49 18.01 -2.26
N ASP A 31 -13.98 19.13 -2.77
CA ASP A 31 -14.74 20.02 -3.66
C ASP A 31 -14.93 19.39 -5.05
N SER A 32 -14.00 18.51 -5.46
CA SER A 32 -14.01 17.91 -6.79
C SER A 32 -13.44 16.49 -6.83
N ILE A 33 -13.81 15.75 -7.88
CA ILE A 33 -13.21 14.44 -8.20
C ILE A 33 -11.75 14.61 -8.63
N GLU A 34 -11.42 15.74 -9.26
CA GLU A 34 -10.06 16.05 -9.71
C GLU A 34 -9.10 16.20 -8.53
N GLU A 35 -9.55 16.85 -7.45
CA GLU A 35 -8.79 16.96 -6.21
C GLU A 35 -8.48 15.58 -5.61
N PHE A 36 -9.47 14.67 -5.60
CA PHE A 36 -9.27 13.29 -5.16
C PHE A 36 -8.24 12.55 -6.03
N ASP A 37 -8.34 12.68 -7.36
CA ASP A 37 -7.42 12.01 -8.29
C ASP A 37 -6.01 12.62 -8.24
N ASN A 38 -5.88 13.92 -8.02
CA ASN A 38 -4.60 14.61 -7.81
C ASN A 38 -3.95 14.15 -6.50
N TRP A 39 -4.72 14.09 -5.42
CA TRP A 39 -4.24 13.55 -4.14
C TRP A 39 -3.80 12.08 -4.26
N ARG A 40 -4.55 11.24 -4.99
CA ARG A 40 -4.15 9.84 -5.24
C ARG A 40 -2.83 9.71 -6.00
N LYS A 41 -2.52 10.66 -6.88
CA LYS A 41 -1.25 10.72 -7.61
C LYS A 41 -0.09 11.24 -6.74
N SER A 42 -0.38 11.90 -5.63
CA SER A 42 0.62 12.46 -4.72
C SER A 42 1.48 11.40 -4.04
N SER A 43 2.62 11.83 -3.51
CA SER A 43 3.53 10.99 -2.72
C SER A 43 2.91 10.50 -1.40
N LEU A 44 1.86 11.17 -0.90
CA LEU A 44 1.17 10.82 0.34
C LEU A 44 0.32 9.55 0.20
N PHE A 45 -0.08 9.19 -1.02
CA PHE A 45 -0.85 7.98 -1.30
C PHE A 45 -0.11 7.01 -2.22
N LYS A 46 0.29 7.47 -3.42
CA LYS A 46 0.80 6.61 -4.51
C LYS A 46 1.94 5.70 -4.07
N LYS A 47 2.91 6.25 -3.32
CA LYS A 47 4.08 5.51 -2.84
C LYS A 47 3.68 4.34 -1.93
N TYR A 48 2.86 4.62 -0.91
CA TYR A 48 2.51 3.64 0.12
C TYR A 48 1.50 2.62 -0.39
N TYR A 49 0.53 3.06 -1.19
CA TYR A 49 -0.38 2.17 -1.88
C TYR A 49 0.35 1.25 -2.86
N GLY A 50 1.32 1.76 -3.63
CA GLY A 50 2.12 0.93 -4.55
C GLY A 50 2.88 -0.20 -3.85
N ILE A 51 3.49 0.10 -2.69
CA ILE A 51 4.16 -0.91 -1.85
C ILE A 51 3.15 -1.92 -1.32
N HIS A 52 2.00 -1.46 -0.82
CA HIS A 52 0.93 -2.32 -0.33
C HIS A 52 0.37 -3.24 -1.42
N TRP A 53 0.08 -2.68 -2.60
CA TRP A 53 -0.40 -3.43 -3.75
C TRP A 53 0.56 -4.55 -4.14
N LYS A 54 1.85 -4.24 -4.29
CA LYS A 54 2.88 -5.20 -4.69
C LYS A 54 3.02 -6.37 -3.70
N ASN A 55 2.96 -6.09 -2.39
CA ASN A 55 3.27 -7.09 -1.36
C ASN A 55 2.04 -7.82 -0.79
N ALA A 56 0.86 -7.21 -0.83
CA ALA A 56 -0.34 -7.76 -0.20
C ALA A 56 -1.44 -8.12 -1.20
N ILE A 57 -1.71 -7.25 -2.18
CA ILE A 57 -2.87 -7.43 -3.06
C ILE A 57 -2.54 -8.25 -4.30
N LYS A 58 -1.47 -7.88 -5.02
CA LYS A 58 -1.05 -8.55 -6.25
C LYS A 58 -0.79 -10.05 -6.03
N PRO A 59 -0.05 -10.50 -4.99
CA PRO A 59 0.19 -11.93 -4.81
C PRO A 59 -1.10 -12.74 -4.57
N LEU A 60 -2.09 -12.14 -3.91
CA LEU A 60 -3.40 -12.77 -3.70
C LEU A 60 -4.23 -12.82 -4.99
N GLN A 61 -4.08 -11.82 -5.86
CA GLN A 61 -4.70 -11.80 -7.16
C GLN A 61 -4.07 -12.84 -8.09
N ASP A 62 -2.74 -12.86 -8.21
CA ASP A 62 -1.99 -13.82 -9.02
C ASP A 62 -2.31 -15.26 -8.58
N ALA A 63 -2.38 -15.54 -7.28
CA ALA A 63 -2.74 -16.86 -6.75
C ALA A 63 -4.20 -17.25 -7.05
N ALA A 64 -5.12 -16.29 -7.04
CA ALA A 64 -6.53 -16.52 -7.37
C ALA A 64 -6.70 -16.83 -8.86
N GLU A 65 -6.00 -16.07 -9.72
CA GLU A 65 -5.97 -16.29 -11.17
C GLU A 65 -5.36 -17.66 -11.51
N ALA A 66 -4.23 -18.02 -10.89
CA ALA A 66 -3.57 -19.32 -11.11
C ALA A 66 -4.42 -20.52 -10.69
N THR A 67 -5.29 -20.37 -9.68
CA THR A 67 -6.13 -21.46 -9.17
C THR A 67 -7.54 -21.47 -9.75
N GLY A 68 -7.90 -20.44 -10.53
CA GLY A 68 -9.28 -20.22 -10.98
C GLY A 68 -10.28 -19.96 -9.84
N GLN A 69 -9.79 -19.77 -8.61
CA GLN A 69 -10.64 -19.52 -7.45
C GLN A 69 -10.84 -18.02 -7.24
N ARG A 70 -11.96 -17.67 -6.59
CA ARG A 70 -12.18 -16.28 -6.18
C ARG A 70 -11.14 -15.87 -5.14
N ARG A 71 -10.61 -14.65 -5.28
CA ARG A 71 -9.73 -14.05 -4.27
C ARG A 71 -10.36 -14.15 -2.88
N LYS A 72 -9.56 -14.57 -1.89
CA LYS A 72 -10.01 -14.62 -0.49
C LYS A 72 -10.57 -13.26 -0.06
N ARG A 73 -11.62 -13.31 0.76
CA ARG A 73 -12.27 -12.11 1.30
C ARG A 73 -11.22 -11.28 2.05
N GLN A 74 -11.20 -9.98 1.78
CA GLN A 74 -10.34 -9.06 2.51
C GLN A 74 -10.69 -9.02 3.99
N VAL A 75 -9.67 -8.83 4.81
CA VAL A 75 -9.77 -8.65 6.25
C VAL A 75 -10.67 -7.44 6.56
N GLY A 76 -11.45 -7.50 7.64
CA GLY A 76 -12.28 -6.37 8.07
C GLY A 76 -11.46 -5.26 8.72
N LEU A 77 -11.93 -4.00 8.64
CA LEU A 77 -11.23 -2.86 9.23
C LEU A 77 -10.99 -3.04 10.73
N SER A 78 -11.98 -3.52 11.48
CA SER A 78 -11.84 -3.76 12.92
C SER A 78 -10.69 -4.71 13.27
N THR A 79 -10.46 -5.72 12.43
CA THR A 79 -9.32 -6.64 12.59
C THR A 79 -8.01 -5.93 12.29
N VAL A 80 -7.99 -5.10 11.24
CA VAL A 80 -6.80 -4.29 10.88
C VAL A 80 -6.46 -3.29 12.00
N GLU A 81 -7.46 -2.61 12.57
CA GLU A 81 -7.27 -1.67 13.69
C GLU A 81 -6.72 -2.36 14.93
N ARG A 82 -7.30 -3.51 15.29
CA ARG A 82 -6.74 -4.32 16.38
C ARG A 82 -5.28 -4.70 16.10
N TRP A 83 -4.96 -5.03 14.85
CA TRP A 83 -3.60 -5.39 14.45
C TRP A 83 -2.64 -4.20 14.57
N ILE A 84 -3.08 -3.01 14.17
CA ILE A 84 -2.35 -1.75 14.39
C ILE A 84 -2.09 -1.57 15.88
N ASP A 85 -3.13 -1.64 16.72
CA ASP A 85 -3.00 -1.45 18.16
C ASP A 85 -2.02 -2.45 18.77
N ASP A 86 -2.13 -3.73 18.42
CA ASP A 86 -1.26 -4.77 18.97
C ASP A 86 0.20 -4.61 18.47
N GLY A 87 0.40 -4.18 17.22
CA GLY A 87 1.74 -3.91 16.67
C GLY A 87 2.41 -2.64 17.18
N GLU A 88 1.63 -1.65 17.64
CA GLU A 88 2.12 -0.37 18.17
C GLU A 88 2.22 -0.35 19.70
N LYS A 89 1.47 -1.20 20.42
CA LYS A 89 1.52 -1.32 21.88
C LYS A 89 2.91 -1.68 22.41
N ALA A 90 3.14 -1.29 23.66
CA ALA A 90 4.34 -1.62 24.44
C ALA A 90 5.67 -1.21 23.76
N GLY A 91 5.64 -0.15 22.96
CA GLY A 91 6.85 0.39 22.31
C GLY A 91 7.39 -0.45 21.16
N ARG A 92 6.65 -1.47 20.70
CA ARG A 92 7.06 -2.31 19.56
C ARG A 92 7.11 -1.51 18.26
N CYS A 93 6.20 -0.55 18.11
CA CYS A 93 6.18 0.42 17.01
C CYS A 93 6.38 -0.23 15.62
N THR A 94 5.76 -1.40 15.44
CA THR A 94 6.05 -2.33 14.33
C THR A 94 5.83 -1.68 12.98
N TYR A 95 4.82 -0.82 12.86
CA TYR A 95 4.42 -0.18 11.61
C TYR A 95 4.82 1.29 11.55
N SER A 96 4.97 1.95 12.70
CA SER A 96 5.38 3.36 12.77
C SER A 96 6.88 3.56 12.51
N ILE A 97 7.76 2.66 12.97
CA ILE A 97 9.21 2.79 12.77
C ILE A 97 9.59 2.62 11.28
N PRO A 98 10.34 3.58 10.69
CA PRO A 98 10.96 3.37 9.39
C PRO A 98 12.05 2.29 9.50
N ASN A 99 12.02 1.30 8.61
CA ASN A 99 13.01 0.21 8.47
C ASN A 99 12.89 -1.00 9.41
N VAL A 100 11.74 -1.24 10.05
CA VAL A 100 11.47 -2.56 10.64
C VAL A 100 11.38 -3.60 9.53
N GLY A 101 11.97 -4.77 9.73
CA GLY A 101 12.05 -5.83 8.73
C GLY A 101 10.68 -6.24 8.19
N THR A 102 10.27 -5.64 7.07
CA THR A 102 9.02 -5.93 6.37
C THR A 102 8.99 -7.33 5.74
N LYS A 103 10.12 -8.04 5.75
CA LYS A 103 10.26 -9.42 5.26
C LYS A 103 9.33 -10.41 5.95
N ALA A 104 8.99 -10.16 7.22
CA ALA A 104 8.10 -11.03 8.00
C ALA A 104 6.63 -10.59 7.97
N TYR A 105 6.29 -9.51 7.23
CA TYR A 105 4.93 -9.01 7.20
C TYR A 105 4.00 -9.98 6.49
N THR A 106 2.94 -10.37 7.20
CA THR A 106 1.80 -11.05 6.63
C THR A 106 0.91 -10.07 5.86
N VAL A 107 -0.10 -10.58 5.15
CA VAL A 107 -1.09 -9.73 4.45
C VAL A 107 -1.77 -8.73 5.39
N ILE A 108 -2.11 -9.16 6.62
CA ILE A 108 -2.76 -8.27 7.59
C ILE A 108 -1.80 -7.18 8.10
N ASP A 109 -0.51 -7.49 8.24
CA ASP A 109 0.51 -6.51 8.60
C ASP A 109 0.64 -5.42 7.52
N TRP A 110 0.60 -5.82 6.25
CA TRP A 110 0.62 -4.86 5.14
C TRP A 110 -0.62 -3.95 5.13
N HIS A 111 -1.80 -4.48 5.45
CA HIS A 111 -3.01 -3.67 5.61
C HIS A 111 -2.91 -2.71 6.81
N ALA A 112 -2.43 -3.18 7.95
CA ALA A 112 -2.21 -2.36 9.15
C ALA A 112 -1.21 -1.23 8.85
N TRP A 113 -0.10 -1.58 8.23
CA TRP A 113 0.95 -0.64 7.85
C TRP A 113 0.45 0.44 6.89
N VAL A 114 -0.25 0.08 5.80
CA VAL A 114 -0.68 1.07 4.80
C VAL A 114 -1.70 2.03 5.38
N VAL A 115 -2.64 1.54 6.20
CA VAL A 115 -3.65 2.38 6.87
C VAL A 115 -2.96 3.35 7.83
N LEU A 116 -2.05 2.86 8.68
CA LEU A 116 -1.32 3.71 9.61
C LEU A 116 -0.47 4.75 8.89
N LYS A 117 0.28 4.37 7.84
CA LYS A 117 1.16 5.30 7.11
C LYS A 117 0.36 6.38 6.40
N ILE A 118 -0.68 6.01 5.66
CA ILE A 118 -1.54 6.99 4.97
C ILE A 118 -2.18 7.92 6.01
N ARG A 119 -2.72 7.38 7.12
CA ARG A 119 -3.32 8.21 8.19
C ARG A 119 -2.33 9.23 8.73
N THR A 120 -1.18 8.77 9.21
CA THR A 120 -0.20 9.62 9.88
C THR A 120 0.31 10.73 8.96
N LEU A 121 0.62 10.40 7.70
CA LEU A 121 1.13 11.38 6.74
C LEU A 121 0.06 12.38 6.30
N ASN A 122 -1.18 11.93 6.08
CA ASN A 122 -2.27 12.81 5.67
C ASN A 122 -2.80 13.70 6.80
N LYS A 123 -2.55 13.32 8.06
CA LYS A 123 -2.86 14.16 9.22
C LYS A 123 -1.76 15.20 9.48
N ALA A 124 -0.50 14.85 9.19
CA ALA A 124 0.67 15.69 9.50
C ALA A 124 1.04 16.68 8.38
N SER A 125 0.83 16.34 7.11
CA SER A 125 1.19 17.18 5.96
C SER A 125 0.14 18.26 5.68
N ALA A 126 0.57 19.47 5.31
CA ALA A 126 -0.34 20.54 4.89
C ALA A 126 -1.15 20.17 3.64
N ASP A 127 -0.55 19.40 2.73
CA ASP A 127 -1.19 18.86 1.52
C ASP A 127 -1.94 17.54 1.79
N GLY A 128 -2.05 17.15 3.06
CA GLY A 128 -2.70 15.92 3.47
C GLY A 128 -4.23 16.04 3.46
N LEU A 129 -4.90 14.97 3.02
CA LEU A 129 -6.37 14.90 2.95
C LEU A 129 -7.07 15.16 4.29
N PHE A 130 -6.36 14.92 5.40
CA PHE A 130 -6.91 15.05 6.75
C PHE A 130 -6.20 16.13 7.57
N PHE A 131 -5.51 17.06 6.90
CA PHE A 131 -4.83 18.15 7.58
C PHE A 131 -5.83 19.01 8.35
N LYS A 132 -5.52 19.31 9.62
CA LYS A 132 -6.40 20.04 10.56
C LYS A 132 -7.79 19.44 10.79
N SER A 133 -8.03 18.21 10.31
CA SER A 133 -9.28 17.52 10.55
C SER A 133 -9.44 17.19 12.04
N LYS A 134 -10.67 17.31 12.55
CA LYS A 134 -11.03 16.97 13.95
C LYS A 134 -11.53 15.53 14.10
N LEU A 135 -11.38 14.72 13.05
CA LEU A 135 -11.82 13.34 13.03
C LEU A 135 -11.00 12.47 13.97
N SER A 136 -11.67 11.51 14.62
CA SER A 136 -10.98 10.50 15.42
C SER A 136 -10.17 9.55 14.53
N ASP A 137 -9.19 8.87 15.10
CA ASP A 137 -8.35 7.93 14.37
C ASP A 137 -9.16 6.80 13.73
N HIS A 138 -10.25 6.36 14.36
CA HIS A 138 -11.18 5.37 13.79
C HIS A 138 -11.89 5.92 12.55
N GLN A 139 -12.38 7.16 12.60
CA GLN A 139 -13.06 7.78 11.46
C GLN A 139 -12.11 7.99 10.27
N LEU A 140 -10.86 8.38 10.56
CA LEU A 140 -9.80 8.46 9.56
C LEU A 140 -9.52 7.08 8.96
N ASN A 141 -9.43 6.03 9.78
CA ASN A 141 -9.26 4.66 9.33
C ASN A 141 -10.44 4.21 8.44
N CYS A 142 -11.69 4.54 8.80
CA CYS A 142 -12.87 4.26 7.96
C CYS A 142 -12.76 4.90 6.58
N ARG A 143 -12.44 6.19 6.52
CA ARG A 143 -12.25 6.93 5.26
C ARG A 143 -11.14 6.33 4.41
N ILE A 144 -9.97 6.06 5.01
CA ILE A 144 -8.84 5.42 4.31
C ILE A 144 -9.23 4.04 3.80
N TRP A 145 -9.95 3.25 4.59
CA TRP A 145 -10.39 1.91 4.19
C TRP A 145 -11.34 1.95 3.00
N SER A 146 -12.25 2.95 2.95
CA SER A 146 -13.12 3.20 1.80
C SER A 146 -12.33 3.54 0.54
N ILE A 147 -11.28 4.37 0.67
CA ILE A 147 -10.37 4.72 -0.44
C ILE A 147 -9.65 3.47 -0.96
N LEU A 148 -9.08 2.66 -0.06
CA LEU A 148 -8.37 1.43 -0.43
C LEU A 148 -9.30 0.46 -1.17
N LYS A 149 -10.52 0.24 -0.67
CA LYS A 149 -11.51 -0.63 -1.33
C LYS A 149 -11.86 -0.20 -2.75
N LEU A 150 -12.10 1.11 -2.97
CA LEU A 150 -12.41 1.61 -4.30
C LEU A 150 -11.20 1.44 -5.23
N THR A 151 -10.01 1.77 -4.72
CA THR A 151 -8.74 1.66 -5.47
C THR A 151 -8.45 0.22 -5.86
N ASP A 152 -8.60 -0.73 -4.94
CA ASP A 152 -8.41 -2.16 -5.20
C ASP A 152 -9.38 -2.68 -6.27
N ARG A 153 -10.63 -2.22 -6.24
CA ARG A 153 -11.66 -2.58 -7.23
C ARG A 153 -11.30 -2.05 -8.61
N GLU A 154 -10.89 -0.78 -8.72
CA GLU A 154 -10.47 -0.18 -9.98
C GLU A 154 -9.28 -0.91 -10.61
N GLN A 155 -8.33 -1.35 -9.80
CA GLN A 155 -7.19 -2.13 -10.28
C GLN A 155 -7.60 -3.53 -10.75
N ALA A 156 -8.47 -4.21 -10.02
CA ALA A 156 -8.99 -5.52 -10.43
C ALA A 156 -9.72 -5.45 -11.78
N THR A 157 -10.48 -4.39 -12.05
CA THR A 157 -11.18 -4.23 -13.34
C THR A 157 -10.24 -3.99 -14.52
N ARG A 158 -9.03 -3.47 -14.29
CA ARG A 158 -8.05 -3.22 -15.36
C ARG A 158 -7.37 -4.51 -15.83
N THR A 159 -7.16 -5.46 -14.93
CA THR A 159 -6.50 -6.74 -15.26
C THR A 159 -7.42 -7.70 -16.03
N VAL A 160 -8.75 -7.57 -15.90
CA VAL A 160 -9.72 -8.52 -16.48
C VAL A 160 -10.08 -8.21 -17.95
N ASN A 161 -9.68 -7.07 -18.51
CA ASN A 161 -9.87 -6.74 -19.94
C ASN A 161 -8.57 -6.83 -20.77
N PRO A 162 -8.01 -8.02 -21.04
CA PRO A 162 -6.99 -8.17 -22.08
C PRO A 162 -7.41 -8.99 -23.31
N LEU A 163 -8.69 -9.37 -23.50
CA LEU A 163 -9.12 -10.14 -24.69
C LEU A 163 -10.57 -9.88 -25.11
N ILE A 164 -10.83 -8.71 -25.69
CA ILE A 164 -11.74 -8.57 -26.84
C ILE A 164 -11.07 -7.55 -27.77
N SER A 165 -9.91 -7.92 -28.32
CA SER A 165 -9.44 -7.31 -29.56
C SER A 165 -10.10 -8.12 -30.66
N ASP A 166 -11.11 -7.53 -31.29
CA ASP A 166 -11.74 -8.01 -32.51
C ASP A 166 -10.64 -8.34 -33.54
N THR A 167 -10.27 -9.62 -33.59
CA THR A 167 -9.49 -10.17 -34.70
C THR A 167 -10.54 -10.63 -35.70
N ASP A 168 -10.94 -9.72 -36.56
CA ASP A 168 -11.75 -10.01 -37.73
C ASP A 168 -10.82 -10.67 -38.77
N PRO A 169 -10.98 -11.96 -39.12
CA PRO A 169 -10.18 -12.60 -40.16
C PRO A 169 -10.90 -12.46 -41.51
N SER A 170 -10.91 -11.24 -42.04
CA SER A 170 -11.27 -10.91 -43.42
C SER A 170 -10.69 -9.52 -43.66
N GLU A 171 -9.73 -9.27 -44.53
CA GLU A 171 -9.74 -9.56 -45.95
C GLU A 171 -8.31 -9.41 -46.48
N VAL A 172 -7.90 -10.34 -47.32
CA VAL A 172 -6.68 -10.24 -48.10
C VAL A 172 -6.94 -9.21 -49.20
N SER A 173 -6.25 -8.07 -49.20
CA SER A 173 -6.14 -7.26 -50.41
C SER A 173 -4.79 -6.55 -50.47
N ASP A 174 -4.06 -6.87 -51.53
CA ASP A 174 -2.91 -6.16 -52.08
C ASP A 174 -3.11 -4.64 -52.13
N ASN A 175 -2.06 -3.89 -51.78
CA ASN A 175 -1.43 -2.94 -52.68
C ASN A 175 -0.22 -2.26 -51.99
N GLY A 176 0.93 -2.33 -52.65
CA GLY A 176 2.09 -1.52 -52.30
C GLY A 176 1.91 -0.05 -52.68
N CYS A 177 2.62 0.84 -51.99
CA CYS A 177 3.19 2.07 -52.55
C CYS A 177 4.12 2.70 -51.51
N ASP A 178 5.36 2.92 -51.93
CA ASP A 178 6.40 3.65 -51.20
C ASP A 178 5.93 5.06 -50.82
N THR A 179 6.14 5.46 -49.56
CA THR A 179 6.22 6.87 -49.19
C THR A 179 7.18 7.06 -48.02
N ASP A 180 8.30 7.70 -48.33
CA ASP A 180 9.23 8.27 -47.37
C ASP A 180 8.55 9.47 -46.67
N SER A 181 8.46 9.43 -45.35
CA SER A 181 8.14 10.61 -44.54
C SER A 181 8.80 10.53 -43.17
N GLU A 182 9.90 11.27 -43.07
CA GLU A 182 10.48 11.76 -41.83
C GLU A 182 9.44 12.59 -41.06
N GLY A 183 9.17 12.21 -39.82
CA GLY A 183 8.26 12.95 -38.94
C GLY A 183 8.16 12.29 -37.57
N ALA A 184 9.05 12.72 -36.67
CA ALA A 184 9.11 12.28 -35.28
C ALA A 184 7.77 12.43 -34.54
N PRO A 185 7.48 11.51 -33.61
CA PRO A 185 6.73 11.87 -32.42
C PRO A 185 7.58 11.76 -31.16
N ASP A 186 7.79 12.91 -30.52
CA ASP A 186 7.98 13.01 -29.07
C ASP A 186 6.80 12.28 -28.40
N SER A 187 7.08 11.13 -27.79
CA SER A 187 6.15 10.53 -26.83
C SER A 187 6.93 10.02 -25.63
N VAL A 188 6.71 10.75 -24.55
CA VAL A 188 7.08 10.47 -23.18
C VAL A 188 6.33 9.22 -22.69
N ASP A 189 6.93 8.05 -22.88
CA ASP A 189 6.47 6.83 -22.23
C ASP A 189 7.07 6.71 -20.81
N LEU A 190 6.21 7.05 -19.85
CA LEU A 190 5.91 6.26 -18.65
C LEU A 190 7.09 5.51 -18.01
N PHE A 191 7.92 6.25 -17.30
CA PHE A 191 8.82 5.72 -16.26
C PHE A 191 8.03 4.98 -15.16
N PHE A 192 7.88 3.66 -15.32
CA PHE A 192 7.55 2.73 -14.22
C PHE A 192 8.64 1.68 -13.99
N ASP A 193 9.84 1.86 -14.56
CA ASP A 193 11.01 1.02 -14.33
C ASP A 193 12.15 1.84 -13.71
N SER A 194 12.08 2.09 -12.41
CA SER A 194 13.29 2.44 -11.63
C SER A 194 13.10 2.25 -10.12
N LEU A 195 12.91 0.99 -9.69
CA LEU A 195 13.08 0.61 -8.28
C LEU A 195 13.74 -0.78 -8.13
N ASN A 196 14.68 -1.12 -9.01
CA ASN A 196 15.59 -2.26 -8.83
C ASN A 196 17.03 -1.80 -9.11
N ALA A 197 17.68 -1.19 -8.12
CA ALA A 197 19.14 -1.03 -8.10
C ALA A 197 19.64 -0.62 -6.71
N ILE A 198 19.46 -1.48 -5.69
CA ILE A 198 20.40 -1.55 -4.55
C ILE A 198 20.48 -3.03 -4.14
N ALA A 199 21.23 -3.80 -4.92
CA ALA A 199 21.81 -5.06 -4.50
C ALA A 199 23.27 -5.05 -4.97
N ASP A 200 24.14 -5.57 -4.10
CA ASP A 200 25.60 -5.66 -4.20
C ASP A 200 26.39 -4.36 -4.05
N ASP A 201 27.02 -4.17 -2.89
CA ASP A 201 28.39 -4.69 -2.71
C ASP A 201 28.88 -4.46 -1.28
N THR A 202 29.16 -5.54 -0.53
CA THR A 202 30.22 -5.56 0.50
C THR A 202 30.54 -7.01 0.81
N LYS A 203 31.21 -7.65 -0.16
CA LYS A 203 31.98 -8.86 0.09
C LYS A 203 33.38 -8.47 0.55
N THR A 204 33.87 -9.22 1.54
CA THR A 204 35.28 -9.42 1.92
C THR A 204 36.01 -8.32 2.71
N ALA A 205 36.04 -8.49 4.03
CA ALA A 205 37.26 -8.33 4.81
C ALA A 205 37.33 -9.40 5.90
N SER A 206 38.12 -10.43 5.60
CA SER A 206 38.66 -11.43 6.52
C SER A 206 39.39 -10.80 7.70
N ARG A 207 39.13 -11.25 8.94
CA ARG A 207 40.14 -11.18 10.01
C ARG A 207 39.96 -12.25 11.09
N ALA A 208 40.91 -13.19 11.03
CA ALA A 208 41.62 -13.88 12.11
C ALA A 208 40.85 -14.39 13.34
N LYS A 209 40.92 -15.73 13.47
CA LYS A 209 40.96 -16.47 14.73
C LYS A 209 41.79 -15.76 15.79
N THR A 210 41.30 -15.76 17.02
CA THR A 210 42.17 -15.86 18.20
C THR A 210 41.44 -16.73 19.20
N ASP A 211 41.93 -17.95 19.32
CA ASP A 211 41.66 -18.86 20.43
C ASP A 211 42.16 -18.19 21.72
N SER A 212 41.35 -18.25 22.77
CA SER A 212 41.81 -18.00 24.13
C SER A 212 40.97 -18.88 25.05
N ASP A 213 41.42 -20.13 25.13
CA ASP A 213 41.24 -20.98 26.30
C ASP A 213 41.80 -20.26 27.53
N SER A 214 41.02 -20.24 28.60
CA SER A 214 41.53 -19.98 29.95
C SER A 214 40.65 -20.73 30.93
N GLU A 215 41.06 -21.98 31.19
CA GLU A 215 40.78 -22.70 32.42
C GLU A 215 41.42 -21.98 33.61
N SER A 216 40.67 -21.80 34.69
CA SER A 216 41.14 -21.77 36.09
C SER A 216 39.88 -21.77 36.96
N SER A 217 39.46 -22.86 37.58
CA SER A 217 40.05 -23.49 38.78
C SER A 217 40.11 -22.55 40.00
N SER A 218 39.41 -22.96 41.08
CA SER A 218 39.52 -22.67 42.53
C SER A 218 38.11 -22.46 43.09
N ASP A 219 37.41 -23.48 43.59
CA ASP A 219 37.54 -24.14 44.92
C ASP A 219 37.44 -23.23 46.16
N GLU A 220 36.59 -23.73 47.06
CA GLU A 220 36.58 -23.61 48.54
C GLU A 220 35.98 -22.42 49.31
N SER A 221 34.96 -22.81 50.10
CA SER A 221 34.82 -22.65 51.57
C SER A 221 34.71 -21.23 52.14
N SER A 222 33.66 -20.88 52.88
CA SER A 222 33.44 -21.45 54.22
C SER A 222 32.02 -21.17 54.75
N LEU A 223 31.62 -22.09 55.62
CA LEU A 223 30.59 -22.02 56.66
C LEU A 223 30.63 -20.74 57.51
#